data_AF-A0A954MSM3-F1
#
_entry.id   AF-A0A954MSM3-F1
#
_cell.length_a   1.000
_cell.length_b   1.000
_cell.length_c   1.000
_cell.angle_alpha   90.00
_cell.angle_beta   90.00
_cell.angle_gamma   90.00
#
_symmetry.space_group_name_H-M   'P 1'
#
loop_
_entity.id
_entity.type
_entity.pdbx_description
1 polymer ?
#
loop_
_entity_poly.entity_id
_entity_poly.type
_entity_poly.pdbx_seq_one_letter_code
_entity_poly.pdbx_strand_id
1 'polypeptide(L)' 'MNLALVIGHATATIKHPTLKGWKLIVVQPLDARGKPDG' A
#
# COMPACT_ATOMS: atom_id res chain seq x y z
N MET A 1 -6.06 -13.29 -0.23
CA MET A 1 -5.40 -12.41 0.77
C MET A 1 -3.91 -12.64 0.60
N ASN A 2 -3.12 -11.58 0.38
CA ASN A 2 -1.67 -11.71 0.15
C ASN A 2 -0.92 -11.09 1.33
N LEU A 3 0.26 -11.64 1.66
CA LEU A 3 1.17 -11.02 2.62
C LEU A 3 1.90 -9.85 1.94
N ALA A 4 2.10 -8.77 2.68
CA ALA A 4 2.82 -7.60 2.19
C ALA A 4 3.50 -6.84 3.34
N LEU A 5 4.65 -6.23 3.06
CA LEU A 5 5.37 -5.35 3.96
C LEU A 5 4.99 -3.89 3.68
N VAL A 6 4.67 -3.11 4.72
CA VAL A 6 4.46 -1.66 4.58
C VAL A 6 5.80 -0.97 4.35
N ILE A 7 5.95 -0.31 3.20
CA ILE A 7 7.19 0.37 2.81
C ILE A 7 7.06 1.89 2.76
N GLY A 8 5.84 2.42 2.90
CA GLY A 8 5.62 3.85 2.96
C GLY A 8 4.16 4.26 2.88
N HIS A 9 3.92 5.54 2.64
CA HIS A 9 2.59 6.08 2.39
C HIS A 9 2.64 7.10 1.26
N ALA A 10 1.51 7.29 0.59
CA ALA A 10 1.35 8.30 -0.44
C ALA A 10 0.42 9.43 0.03
N THR A 11 0.69 10.64 -0.43
CA THR A 11 -0.19 11.80 -0.23
C THR A 11 -0.78 12.19 -1.56
N ALA A 12 -2.11 12.16 -1.66
CA ALA A 12 -2.85 12.64 -2.84
C ALA A 12 -3.67 13.88 -2.47
N THR A 13 -3.39 14.98 -3.17
CA THR A 13 -4.06 16.29 -3.03
C THR A 13 -5.24 16.45 -3.99
N ILE A 14 -5.18 15.81 -5.16
CA ILE A 14 -6.31 15.67 -6.11
C ILE A 14 -6.77 14.22 -6.06
N LYS A 15 -8.02 13.99 -5.67
CA LYS A 15 -8.63 12.66 -5.51
C LYS A 15 -10.15 12.77 -5.39
N HIS A 16 -10.86 11.67 -5.58
CA HIS A 16 -12.30 11.63 -5.37
C HIS A 16 -12.66 11.99 -3.92
N PRO A 17 -13.73 12.78 -3.65
CA PRO A 17 -14.06 13.25 -2.29
C PRO A 17 -14.21 12.14 -1.24
N THR A 18 -14.61 10.93 -1.64
CA THR A 18 -14.75 9.77 -0.74
C THR A 18 -13.42 9.30 -0.13
N LEU A 19 -12.28 9.66 -0.73
CA LEU A 19 -10.94 9.34 -0.23
C LEU A 19 -10.41 10.37 0.77
N LYS A 20 -11.22 11.34 1.19
CA LYS A 20 -10.85 12.32 2.23
C LYS A 20 -10.67 11.60 3.57
N GLY A 21 -9.56 11.87 4.26
CA GLY A 21 -9.21 11.23 5.53
C GLY A 21 -8.60 9.83 5.40
N TRP A 22 -8.51 9.28 4.19
CA TRP A 22 -7.92 7.96 3.98
C TRP A 22 -6.40 8.03 3.96
N LYS A 23 -5.76 7.09 4.66
CA LYS A 23 -4.31 6.88 4.62
C LYS A 23 -3.97 5.89 3.52
N LEU A 24 -3.31 6.37 2.47
CA LEU A 24 -2.87 5.53 1.35
C LEU A 24 -1.53 4.91 1.71
N ILE A 25 -1.49 3.58 1.88
CA ILE A 25 -0.29 2.85 2.26
C ILE A 25 0.31 2.18 1.02
N VAL A 26 1.63 2.31 0.87
CA VAL A 26 2.39 1.59 -0.15
C VAL A 26 2.92 0.32 0.50
N VAL A 27 2.65 -0.82 -0.14
CA VAL A 27 3.06 -2.14 0.36
C VAL A 27 3.85 -2.90 -0.70
N GLN A 28 4.88 -3.64 -0.27
CA GLN A 28 5.62 -4.60 -1.07
C GLN A 28 5.00 -5.98 -0.85
N PRO A 29 4.35 -6.59 -1.87
CA PRO A 29 3.87 -7.97 -1.77
C PRO A 29 5.02 -8.94 -1.50
N LEU A 30 4.73 -10.02 -0.77
CA LEU A 30 5.68 -11.06 -0.41
C LEU A 30 5.28 -12.40 -1.02
N ASP A 31 6.27 -13.16 -1.48
CA ASP A 31 6.11 -14.53 -1.99
C ASP A 31 5.84 -15.54 -0.86
N ALA A 32 5.65 -16.82 -1.22
CA ALA A 32 5.42 -17.90 -0.26
C ALA A 32 6.57 -18.13 0.72
N ARG A 33 7.77 -17.58 0.46
CA ARG A 33 8.96 -17.64 1.32
C ARG A 33 9.16 -16.35 2.10
N GLY A 34 8.23 -15.39 2.02
CA GLY A 34 8.29 -14.10 2.70
C GLY A 34 9.28 -13.12 2.07
N LYS A 35 9.72 -13.33 0.83
CA LYS A 35 10.61 -12.42 0.09
C LYS A 35 9.80 -11.45 -0.78
N PRO A 36 10.34 -10.27 -1.14
CA PRO A 36 9.68 -9.37 -2.09
C PRO A 36 9.28 -10.09 -3.39
N ASP A 37 8.00 -9.98 -3.74
CA ASP A 37 7.39 -10.56 -4.96
C ASP A 37 7.51 -9.59 -6.15
N GLY A 38 8.72 -9.03 -6.36
CA GLY A 38 8.99 -7.98 -7.36
C GLY A 38 10.47 -7.65 -7.51
#